data_AF-A0A5B6YSI0-F1
#
_entry.id   AF-A0A5B6YSI0-F1
#
_cell.length_a   1.000
_cell.length_b   1.000
_cell.length_c   1.000
_cell.angle_alpha   90.00
_cell.angle_beta   90.00
_cell.angle_gamma   90.00
#
_symmetry.space_group_name_H-M   'P 1'
#
loop_
_entity.id
_entity.type
_entity.pdbx_description
1 polymer ?
#
loop_
_entity_poly.entity_id
_entity_poly.type
_entity_poly.pdbx_seq_one_letter_code
_entity_poly.pdbx_strand_id
1 'polypeptide(L)'
;MIDVHLRYSGSDLHGVAAKVVDMPHHYVEIHPDIRKQFWDSQHWPKHMLVRYTWEEQSEVDVTSGFYVLFGSGLLLSFGLSIYILQSSQDKLARFVRETVAESSMPAGGVAKVE
;
A
#
# COMPACT_ATOMS: atom_id res chain seq x y z
N MET A 1 5.25 31.64 17.09
CA MET A 1 6.05 30.42 17.32
C MET A 1 6.45 29.85 15.97
N ILE A 2 7.63 29.24 15.84
CA ILE A 2 7.98 28.48 14.64
C ILE A 2 7.70 27.01 14.92
N ASP A 3 6.90 26.39 14.05
CA ASP A 3 6.60 24.96 14.11
C ASP A 3 7.37 24.27 12.99
N VAL A 4 8.33 23.42 13.36
CA VAL A 4 9.24 22.72 12.46
C VAL A 4 8.90 21.24 12.47
N HIS A 5 8.55 20.72 11.30
CA HIS A 5 8.26 19.32 11.05
C HIS A 5 9.43 18.70 10.30
N LEU A 6 10.07 17.71 10.92
CA LEU A 6 11.18 16.96 10.35
C LEU A 6 10.70 15.56 10.01
N ARG A 7 10.81 15.20 8.74
CA ARG A 7 10.51 13.86 8.25
C ARG A 7 11.81 13.09 8.10
N TYR A 8 11.92 11.95 8.77
CA TYR A 8 13.13 11.12 8.77
C TYR A 8 12.78 9.64 8.58
N SER A 9 13.74 8.85 8.07
CA SER A 9 13.68 7.38 8.00
C SER A 9 15.03 6.86 8.45
N GLY A 10 15.07 6.06 9.52
CA GLY A 10 16.33 5.58 10.08
C GLY A 10 17.25 6.73 10.48
N SER A 11 18.43 6.82 9.87
CA SER A 11 19.41 7.89 10.08
C SER A 11 19.22 9.12 9.19
N ASP A 12 18.34 9.03 8.19
CA ASP A 12 18.32 9.96 7.07
C ASP A 12 17.17 10.95 7.19
N LEU A 13 17.47 12.23 6.98
CA LEU A 13 16.49 13.31 7.00
C LEU A 13 15.92 13.51 5.59
N HIS A 14 14.64 13.19 5.40
CA HIS A 14 13.96 13.29 4.10
C HIS A 14 13.50 14.72 3.79
N GLY A 15 13.14 15.49 4.81
CA GLY A 15 12.67 16.84 4.58
C GLY A 15 12.34 17.61 5.84
N VAL A 16 12.39 18.93 5.70
CA VAL A 16 12.06 19.88 6.77
C VAL A 16 11.01 20.84 6.24
N ALA A 17 9.92 20.99 6.98
CA ALA A 17 8.91 22.01 6.73
C ALA A 17 8.78 22.89 7.98
N ALA A 18 8.92 24.19 7.82
CA ALA A 18 8.75 25.14 8.91
C ALA A 18 7.60 26.10 8.59
N LYS A 19 6.77 26.39 9.58
CA LYS A 19 5.69 27.36 9.47
C LYS A 19 5.68 28.27 10.70
N VAL A 20 5.38 29.54 10.48
CA VAL A 20 5.11 30.47 11.57
C VAL A 20 3.65 30.30 11.97
N VAL A 21 3.42 30.00 13.24
CA VAL A 21 2.09 29.81 13.81
C VAL A 21 1.92 30.70 15.03
N ASP A 22 0.67 31.07 15.30
CA ASP A 22 0.31 31.73 16.54
C ASP A 22 0.61 30.83 17.74
N MET A 23 0.95 31.47 18.87
CA MET A 23 1.27 30.75 20.09
C MET A 23 0.01 30.05 20.62
N PRO A 24 0.00 28.73 20.81
CA PRO A 24 -1.15 28.02 21.38
C PRO A 24 -1.46 28.52 22.79
N HIS A 25 -2.74 28.72 23.12
CA HIS A 25 -3.17 29.25 24.43
C HIS A 25 -2.64 28.44 25.61
N HIS A 26 -2.64 27.11 25.49
CA HIS A 26 -2.17 26.20 26.53
C HIS A 26 -0.71 26.47 26.95
N TYR A 27 0.18 26.82 26.01
CA TYR A 27 1.58 27.14 26.32
C TYR A 27 1.70 28.41 27.16
N VAL A 28 0.83 29.39 26.87
CA VAL A 28 0.80 30.67 27.58
C VAL A 28 0.28 30.51 29.01
N GLU A 29 -0.60 29.53 29.24
CA GLU A 29 -1.13 29.20 30.56
C GLU A 29 -0.12 28.46 31.44
N ILE A 30 0.63 27.51 30.86
CA ILE A 30 1.64 26.73 31.59
C ILE A 30 2.90 27.56 31.87
N HIS A 31 3.30 28.42 30.93
CA HIS A 31 4.54 29.18 31.01
C HIS A 31 4.26 30.69 31.06
N PRO A 32 4.06 31.27 32.26
CA PRO A 32 3.72 32.68 32.42
C PRO A 32 4.82 33.64 31.90
N ASP A 33 6.08 33.18 31.87
CA ASP A 33 7.23 33.96 31.41
C ASP A 33 7.21 34.22 29.90
N ILE A 34 6.53 33.38 29.12
CA ILE A 34 6.37 33.59 27.66
C ILE A 34 5.74 34.95 27.41
N ARG A 35 4.79 35.38 28.25
CA ARG A 35 4.14 36.68 28.04
C ARG A 35 5.10 37.85 28.17
N LYS A 36 5.95 37.80 29.20
CA LYS A 36 6.96 38.81 29.46
C LYS A 36 8.04 38.78 28.37
N GLN A 37 8.54 37.60 28.02
CA GLN A 37 9.65 37.50 27.07
C GLN A 37 9.23 37.89 25.64
N PHE A 38 8.03 37.48 25.20
CA PHE A 38 7.60 37.64 23.82
C PHE A 38 6.84 38.96 23.58
N TRP A 39 5.87 39.33 24.44
CA TRP A 39 4.98 40.47 24.19
C TRP A 39 5.37 41.78 24.89
N ASP A 40 6.28 41.78 25.88
CA ASP A 40 6.73 43.02 26.54
C ASP A 40 7.66 43.85 25.63
N SER A 41 7.23 45.02 25.18
CA SER A 41 8.04 45.87 24.30
C SER A 41 9.37 46.33 24.90
N GLN A 42 9.50 46.36 26.23
CA GLN A 42 10.74 46.77 26.91
C GLN A 42 11.75 45.62 27.06
N HIS A 43 11.31 44.38 26.87
CA HIS A 43 12.17 43.21 27.03
C HIS A 43 12.90 42.87 25.73
N TRP A 44 14.22 43.08 25.73
CA TRP A 44 15.13 42.71 24.65
C TRP A 44 16.38 42.03 25.23
N PRO A 45 16.95 41.03 24.54
CA PRO A 45 16.56 40.48 23.24
C PRO A 45 15.31 39.57 23.30
N LYS A 46 14.60 39.47 22.17
CA LYS A 46 13.43 38.60 22.05
C LYS A 46 13.85 37.15 21.81
N HIS A 47 13.44 36.25 22.69
CA HIS A 47 13.62 34.82 22.51
C HIS A 47 12.59 34.26 21.53
N MET A 48 13.03 33.48 20.54
CA MET A 48 12.15 32.82 19.59
C MET A 48 11.78 31.43 20.11
N LEU A 49 10.47 31.12 20.14
CA LEU A 49 10.01 29.79 20.50
C LEU A 49 9.88 28.93 19.24
N VAL A 50 10.61 27.84 19.23
CA VAL A 50 10.63 26.86 18.14
C VAL A 50 10.17 25.52 18.69
N ARG A 51 9.20 24.89 18.02
CA ARG A 51 8.75 23.55 18.31
C ARG A 51 9.23 22.61 17.22
N TYR A 52 9.90 21.54 17.62
CA TYR A 52 10.35 20.50 16.72
C TYR A 52 9.45 19.28 16.85
N THR A 53 8.87 18.86 15.73
CA THR A 53 8.10 17.63 15.61
C THR A 53 8.87 16.69 14.68
N TRP A 54 9.16 15.48 15.18
CA TRP A 54 9.86 14.46 14.44
C TRP A 54 8.85 13.41 13.98
N GLU A 55 8.72 13.25 12.67
CA GLU A 55 7.83 12.29 12.04
C GLU A 55 8.67 11.23 11.34
N GLU A 56 8.62 10.00 11.86
CA GLU A 56 9.23 8.85 11.21
C GLU A 56 8.36 8.45 10.02
N GLN A 57 8.92 8.51 8.81
CA GLN A 57 8.29 8.01 7.60
C GLN A 57 9.05 6.80 7.13
N SER A 58 8.33 5.70 6.90
CA SER A 58 8.93 4.52 6.30
C SER A 58 9.22 4.79 4.83
N GLU A 59 10.47 4.59 4.41
CA GLU A 59 10.91 4.74 3.02
C GLU A 59 10.21 3.76 2.07
N VAL A 60 9.73 2.63 2.60
CA VAL A 60 9.14 1.55 1.79
C VAL A 60 7.61 1.63 1.84
N ASP A 61 6.98 1.96 0.71
CA ASP A 61 5.55 1.76 0.53
C ASP A 61 5.24 0.29 0.28
N VAL A 62 5.18 -0.45 1.40
CA VAL A 62 4.86 -1.87 1.43
C VAL A 62 3.50 -2.15 0.78
N THR A 63 2.54 -1.25 0.97
CA THR A 63 1.16 -1.41 0.49
C THR A 63 1.10 -1.34 -1.03
N SER A 64 1.69 -0.30 -1.63
CA SER A 64 1.80 -0.17 -3.07
C SER A 64 2.61 -1.32 -3.68
N GLY A 65 3.72 -1.72 -3.05
CA GLY A 65 4.51 -2.87 -3.45
C GLY A 65 3.68 -4.16 -3.52
N PHE A 66 2.85 -4.43 -2.50
CA PHE A 66 1.93 -5.57 -2.52
C PHE A 66 0.92 -5.50 -3.65
N TYR A 67 0.31 -4.34 -3.89
CA TYR A 67 -0.66 -4.19 -4.99
C TYR A 67 -0.05 -4.47 -6.35
N VAL A 68 1.16 -3.98 -6.61
CA VAL A 68 1.86 -4.24 -7.88
C VAL A 68 2.21 -5.72 -8.03
N LEU A 69 2.75 -6.34 -6.98
CA LEU A 69 3.19 -7.74 -7.03
C LEU A 69 2.00 -8.69 -7.17
N PHE A 70 0.93 -8.46 -6.41
CA PHE A 70 -0.27 -9.29 -6.47
C PHE A 70 -1.04 -9.06 -7.78
N GLY A 71 -1.17 -7.82 -8.22
CA GLY A 71 -1.84 -7.46 -9.48
C GLY A 71 -1.15 -8.07 -10.70
N SER A 72 0.18 -7.96 -10.78
CA SER A 72 0.95 -8.57 -11.87
C SER A 72 0.90 -10.10 -11.84
N GLY A 73 1.02 -10.71 -10.66
CA GLY A 73 0.87 -12.16 -10.49
C GLY A 73 -0.49 -12.68 -10.94
N LEU A 74 -1.57 -11.99 -10.58
CA LEU A 74 -2.94 -12.34 -11.02
C LEU A 74 -3.10 -12.24 -12.53
N LEU A 75 -2.63 -11.15 -13.14
CA LEU A 75 -2.72 -10.96 -14.59
C LEU A 75 -1.95 -12.03 -15.36
N LEU A 76 -0.72 -12.33 -14.93
CA LEU A 76 0.11 -13.37 -15.54
C LEU A 76 -0.52 -14.75 -15.37
N SER A 77 -1.03 -15.08 -14.18
CA SER A 77 -1.71 -16.35 -13.91
C SER A 77 -2.96 -16.51 -14.76
N PHE A 78 -3.78 -15.46 -14.87
CA PHE A 78 -4.98 -15.47 -15.68
C PHE A 78 -4.66 -15.60 -17.18
N GLY A 79 -3.68 -14.84 -17.67
CA GLY A 79 -3.19 -14.93 -19.04
C GLY A 79 -2.65 -16.32 -19.38
N LEU A 80 -1.86 -16.91 -18.48
CA LEU A 80 -1.32 -18.27 -18.66
C LEU A 80 -2.43 -19.32 -18.63
N SER A 81 -3.43 -19.15 -17.76
CA SER A 81 -4.58 -20.06 -17.70
C SER A 81 -5.38 -20.04 -19.00
N ILE A 82 -5.63 -18.85 -19.57
CA ILE A 82 -6.27 -18.71 -20.89
C ILE A 82 -5.40 -19.34 -21.98
N TYR A 83 -4.08 -19.09 -21.96
CA TYR A 83 -3.16 -19.65 -22.94
C TYR A 83 -3.14 -21.19 -22.91
N ILE A 84 -3.07 -21.79 -21.72
CA ILE A 84 -3.16 -23.25 -21.55
C ILE A 84 -4.52 -23.77 -22.03
N LEU A 85 -5.60 -23.07 -21.71
CA LEU A 85 -6.95 -23.45 -22.14
C LEU A 85 -7.07 -23.43 -23.67
N GLN A 86 -6.57 -22.38 -24.33
CA GLN A 86 -6.52 -22.28 -25.79
C GLN A 86 -5.65 -23.38 -26.40
N SER A 87 -4.46 -23.61 -25.85
CA SER A 87 -3.54 -24.65 -26.33
C SER A 87 -4.09 -26.07 -26.17
N SER A 88 -4.95 -26.31 -25.17
CA SER A 88 -5.52 -27.62 -24.90
C SER A 88 -6.88 -27.87 -25.54
N GLN A 89 -7.45 -26.92 -26.30
CA GLN A 89 -8.77 -27.07 -26.93
C GLN A 89 -8.90 -28.35 -27.76
N ASP A 90 -7.91 -28.66 -28.60
CA ASP A 90 -7.95 -29.88 -29.43
C ASP A 90 -7.91 -31.17 -28.58
N LYS A 91 -7.15 -31.15 -27.47
CA LYS A 91 -7.06 -32.27 -26.54
C LYS A 91 -8.37 -32.46 -25.78
N LEU A 92 -8.96 -31.36 -25.32
CA LEU A 92 -10.27 -31.36 -24.65
C LEU A 92 -11.38 -31.80 -25.59
N ALA A 93 -11.38 -31.35 -26.85
CA ALA A 93 -12.35 -31.76 -27.85
C ALA A 93 -12.27 -33.27 -28.15
N ARG A 94 -11.06 -33.82 -28.27
CA ARG A 94 -10.86 -35.28 -28.41
C ARG A 94 -11.36 -36.02 -27.18
N PHE A 95 -11.00 -35.58 -25.99
CA PHE A 95 -11.44 -36.19 -24.73
C PHE A 95 -12.97 -36.22 -24.57
N VAL A 96 -13.65 -35.11 -24.89
CA VAL A 96 -15.11 -35.02 -24.87
C VAL A 96 -15.72 -35.97 -25.89
N ARG A 97 -15.17 -36.04 -27.11
CA ARG A 97 -15.66 -36.94 -28.15
C ARG A 97 -15.50 -38.40 -27.76
N GLU A 98 -14.37 -38.78 -27.16
CA GLU A 98 -14.12 -40.15 -26.68
C GLU A 98 -15.05 -40.51 -25.51
N THR A 99 -15.22 -39.61 -24.54
CA THR A 99 -16.13 -39.82 -23.39
C THR A 99 -17.60 -39.93 -23.82
N VAL A 100 -18.02 -39.11 -24.79
CA VAL A 100 -19.38 -39.19 -25.36
C VAL A 100 -19.56 -40.46 -26.19
N ALA A 101 -18.55 -40.85 -26.98
CA ALA A 101 -18.59 -42.08 -27.75
C ALA A 101 -18.70 -43.31 -26.83
N GLU A 102 -17.91 -43.38 -25.76
CA GLU A 102 -17.99 -44.46 -24.76
C GLU A 102 -19.33 -44.47 -24.01
N SER A 103 -19.88 -43.31 -23.63
CA SER A 103 -21.19 -43.25 -22.95
C SER A 103 -22.39 -43.53 -23.88
N SER A 104 -22.21 -43.35 -25.19
CA SER A 104 -23.24 -43.65 -26.20
C SER A 104 -23.24 -45.12 -26.67
N MET A 105 -22.26 -45.93 -26.26
CA MET A 105 -22.33 -47.38 -26.50
C MET A 105 -23.37 -47.98 -25.56
N PRO A 106 -24.47 -48.58 -26.07
CA PRO A 106 -25.43 -49.23 -25.21
C PRO A 106 -24.75 -50.47 -24.61
N ALA A 107 -24.86 -50.64 -23.29
CA ALA A 107 -24.60 -51.90 -22.61
C ALA A 107 -25.60 -52.95 -23.14
N GLY A 108 -25.31 -53.56 -24.29
CA GLY A 108 -26.30 -54.33 -25.02
C GLY A 108 -25.76 -54.97 -26.29
N GLY A 109 -24.67 -55.72 -26.15
CA GLY A 109 -24.12 -56.56 -27.21
C GLY A 109 -23.55 -57.84 -26.64
N VAL A 110 -24.38 -58.59 -25.90
CA VAL A 110 -24.02 -59.94 -25.45
C VAL A 110 -23.82 -60.82 -26.68
N ALA A 111 -22.68 -61.51 -26.67
CA ALA A 111 -22.21 -62.48 -27.63
C ALA A 111 -23.31 -63.37 -28.23
N LYS A 112 -23.35 -63.47 -29.57
CA LYS A 112 -23.99 -64.58 -30.24
C LYS A 112 -22.94 -65.62 -30.61
N VAL A 113 -23.06 -66.77 -29.97
CA VAL A 113 -22.42 -68.05 -30.29
C VAL A 113 -22.96 -68.54 -31.64
N GLU A 114 -22.06 -68.86 -32.56
CA GLU A 114 -22.10 -70.04 -33.46
C GLU A 114 -20.72 -70.26 -34.09
#